data_AF-A0A183LP31-F1
#
_entry.id   AF-A0A183LP31-F1
#
_cell.length_a   1.000
_cell.length_b   1.000
_cell.length_c   1.000
_cell.angle_alpha   90.00
_cell.angle_beta   90.00
_cell.angle_gamma   90.00
#
_symmetry.space_group_name_H-M   'P 1'
#
loop_
_entity.id
_entity.type
_entity.pdbx_description
1 polymer ?
#
loop_
_entity_poly.entity_id
_entity_poly.type
_entity_poly.pdbx_seq_one_letter_code
_entity_poly.pdbx_strand_id
1 'polypeptide(L)'
;QHIPFAVVGSSEEAKINGKTVRVRQYPWGSVQVENENHCDFVRLREMLLRVNMEDLRERTHGVHYETYRRQRLIEMGFRDDEKMSLQETYEKRRELQRKELQQKEEEMRQMFVQRVKEKEQLQTKFESLKKTHAEEKKKLEEKKRFLEEEIAAFERRKQLAEQARQGNLTMKKRK
;
A
#
# COMPACT_ATOMS: atom_id res chain seq x y z
N GLN A 1 -25.20 -35.28 -31.00
CA GLN A 1 -24.43 -34.27 -30.23
C GLN A 1 -24.90 -34.37 -28.79
N HIS A 2 -24.11 -34.96 -27.89
CA HIS A 2 -24.42 -35.05 -26.45
C HIS A 2 -23.16 -34.70 -25.65
N ILE A 3 -22.98 -33.41 -25.41
CA ILE A 3 -22.10 -32.85 -24.37
C ILE A 3 -23.04 -31.99 -23.50
N PRO A 4 -23.03 -32.11 -22.16
CA PRO A 4 -22.13 -32.93 -21.34
C PRO A 4 -22.45 -34.43 -21.36
N PHE A 5 -21.44 -35.28 -21.14
CA PHE A 5 -21.59 -36.74 -21.05
C PHE A 5 -22.13 -37.16 -19.68
N ALA A 6 -23.17 -37.99 -19.65
CA ALA A 6 -23.66 -38.61 -18.41
C ALA A 6 -22.82 -39.86 -18.08
N VAL A 7 -21.77 -39.71 -17.27
CA VAL A 7 -20.79 -40.78 -17.02
C VAL A 7 -20.94 -41.44 -15.66
N VAL A 8 -20.68 -42.75 -15.63
CA VAL A 8 -20.59 -43.55 -14.41
C VAL A 8 -19.19 -44.18 -14.37
N GLY A 9 -18.46 -43.99 -13.29
CA GLY A 9 -17.16 -44.64 -13.06
C GLY A 9 -17.26 -45.79 -12.06
N SER A 10 -16.50 -46.87 -12.29
CA SER A 10 -16.30 -47.94 -11.31
C SER A 10 -14.91 -48.56 -11.46
N SER A 11 -14.31 -48.94 -10.34
CA SER A 11 -13.10 -49.78 -10.28
C SER A 11 -13.44 -51.25 -10.04
N GLU A 12 -14.70 -51.56 -9.71
CA GLU A 12 -15.17 -52.92 -9.46
C GLU A 12 -15.55 -53.61 -10.77
N GLU A 13 -15.20 -54.89 -10.87
CA GLU A 13 -15.45 -55.73 -12.04
C GLU A 13 -16.33 -56.92 -11.68
N ALA A 14 -17.26 -57.27 -12.56
CA ALA A 14 -18.11 -58.45 -12.43
C ALA A 14 -18.12 -59.23 -13.75
N LYS A 15 -18.26 -60.56 -13.65
CA LYS A 15 -18.45 -61.41 -14.83
C LYS A 15 -19.92 -61.43 -15.22
N ILE A 16 -20.25 -60.83 -16.37
CA ILE A 16 -21.59 -60.84 -16.97
C ILE A 16 -21.47 -61.47 -18.35
N ASN A 17 -22.25 -62.52 -18.63
CA ASN A 17 -22.23 -63.25 -19.90
C ASN A 17 -20.83 -63.72 -20.32
N GLY A 18 -20.02 -64.17 -19.35
CA GLY A 18 -18.65 -64.65 -19.57
C GLY A 18 -17.61 -63.56 -19.82
N LYS A 19 -18.00 -62.28 -19.86
CA LYS A 19 -17.07 -61.13 -19.99
C LYS A 19 -16.92 -60.42 -18.66
N THR A 20 -15.69 -60.03 -18.34
CA THR A 20 -15.40 -59.16 -17.21
C THR A 20 -15.75 -57.72 -17.60
N VAL A 21 -16.72 -57.12 -16.91
CA VAL A 21 -17.19 -55.75 -17.17
C VAL A 21 -17.18 -54.94 -15.88
N ARG A 22 -16.87 -53.64 -16.00
CA ARG A 22 -16.90 -52.72 -14.86
C ARG A 22 -18.33 -52.37 -14.49
N VAL A 23 -18.68 -52.51 -13.21
CA VAL A 23 -20.05 -52.32 -12.73
C VAL A 23 -20.08 -51.57 -11.40
N ARG A 24 -21.19 -50.88 -11.11
CA ARG A 24 -21.54 -50.44 -9.76
C ARG A 24 -22.71 -51.29 -9.26
N GLN A 25 -22.52 -51.97 -8.15
CA GLN A 25 -23.56 -52.83 -7.56
C GLN A 25 -24.37 -52.07 -6.52
N TYR A 26 -25.68 -52.21 -6.58
CA TYR A 26 -26.63 -51.72 -5.59
C TYR A 26 -27.62 -52.84 -5.22
N PRO A 27 -28.29 -52.75 -4.05
CA PRO A 27 -29.32 -53.72 -3.68
C PRO A 27 -30.47 -53.84 -4.69
N TRP A 28 -30.74 -52.78 -5.47
CA TRP A 28 -31.80 -52.72 -6.48
C TRP A 28 -31.32 -53.03 -7.91
N GLY A 29 -30.03 -53.31 -8.11
CA GLY A 29 -29.50 -53.67 -9.43
C GLY A 29 -28.05 -53.24 -9.65
N SER A 30 -27.54 -53.56 -10.84
CA SER A 30 -26.16 -53.25 -11.23
C SER A 30 -26.10 -52.31 -12.43
N VAL A 31 -25.33 -51.24 -12.32
CA VAL A 31 -25.08 -50.32 -13.44
C VAL A 31 -23.78 -50.72 -14.13
N GLN A 32 -23.89 -51.17 -15.37
CA GLN A 32 -22.72 -51.49 -16.22
C GLN A 32 -22.14 -50.23 -16.85
N VAL A 33 -20.84 -49.99 -16.63
CA VAL A 33 -20.14 -48.78 -17.10
C VAL A 33 -19.97 -48.75 -18.62
N GLU A 34 -19.74 -49.89 -19.26
CA GLU A 34 -19.52 -49.96 -20.71
C GLU A 34 -20.82 -50.15 -21.52
N ASN A 35 -21.98 -50.09 -20.87
CA ASN A 35 -23.28 -50.24 -21.52
C ASN A 35 -23.83 -48.85 -21.89
N GLU A 36 -23.97 -48.58 -23.19
CA GLU A 36 -24.45 -47.28 -23.71
C GLU A 36 -25.88 -46.94 -23.30
N ASN A 37 -26.69 -47.92 -22.91
CA ASN A 37 -28.03 -47.68 -22.40
C ASN A 37 -28.03 -47.17 -20.95
N HIS A 38 -26.90 -47.33 -20.23
CA HIS A 38 -26.77 -46.91 -18.83
C HIS A 38 -26.01 -45.59 -18.67
N CYS A 39 -24.98 -45.36 -19.47
CA CYS A 39 -24.19 -44.12 -19.40
C CYS A 39 -23.39 -43.88 -20.69
N ASP A 40 -22.91 -42.65 -20.87
CA ASP A 40 -22.15 -42.22 -22.04
C ASP A 40 -20.62 -42.50 -21.93
N PHE A 41 -20.18 -43.39 -21.03
CA PHE A 41 -18.75 -43.63 -20.80
C PHE A 41 -18.03 -44.10 -22.08
N VAL A 42 -18.66 -44.96 -22.88
CA VAL A 42 -18.08 -45.46 -24.15
C VAL A 42 -17.80 -44.29 -25.10
N ARG A 43 -18.76 -43.36 -25.22
CA ARG A 43 -18.64 -42.17 -26.08
C ARG A 43 -17.56 -41.22 -25.58
N LEU A 44 -17.46 -41.01 -24.26
CA LEU A 44 -16.38 -40.21 -23.66
C LEU A 44 -15.01 -40.84 -23.95
N ARG A 45 -14.88 -42.16 -23.75
CA ARG A 45 -13.62 -42.90 -23.98
C ARG A 45 -13.17 -42.78 -25.44
N GLU A 46 -14.08 -42.99 -26.38
CA GLU A 46 -13.77 -42.87 -27.81
C GLU A 46 -13.38 -41.45 -28.21
N MET A 47 -14.13 -40.45 -27.73
CA MET A 47 -13.81 -39.05 -27.96
C MET A 47 -12.40 -38.71 -27.48
N LEU A 48 -12.07 -39.04 -26.23
CA LEU A 48 -10.80 -38.66 -25.62
C LEU A 48 -9.60 -39.45 -26.16
N LEU A 49 -9.74 -40.77 -26.29
CA LEU A 49 -8.59 -41.65 -26.52
C LEU A 49 -8.42 -42.08 -27.98
N ARG A 50 -9.49 -42.07 -28.77
CA ARG A 50 -9.47 -42.64 -30.13
C ARG A 50 -9.46 -41.58 -31.21
N VAL A 51 -10.27 -40.54 -31.07
CA VAL A 51 -10.49 -39.55 -32.14
C VAL A 51 -9.77 -38.24 -31.84
N ASN A 52 -9.94 -37.67 -30.65
CA ASN A 52 -9.55 -36.27 -30.43
C ASN A 52 -8.24 -36.09 -29.67
N MET A 53 -7.47 -37.15 -29.41
CA MET A 53 -6.25 -37.01 -28.59
C MET A 53 -5.23 -36.07 -29.24
N GLU A 54 -5.01 -36.20 -30.55
CA GLU A 54 -4.09 -35.36 -31.29
C GLU A 54 -4.60 -33.91 -31.35
N ASP A 55 -5.87 -33.69 -31.69
CA ASP A 55 -6.51 -32.37 -31.69
C ASP A 55 -6.43 -31.68 -30.33
N LEU A 56 -6.67 -32.41 -29.23
CA LEU A 56 -6.55 -31.89 -27.87
C LEU A 56 -5.12 -31.47 -27.57
N ARG A 57 -4.12 -32.27 -28.01
CA ARG A 57 -2.71 -31.95 -27.82
C ARG A 57 -2.29 -30.75 -28.66
N GLU A 58 -2.71 -30.70 -29.92
CA GLU A 58 -2.44 -29.58 -30.82
C GLU A 58 -3.08 -28.29 -30.32
N ARG A 59 -4.35 -28.33 -29.91
CA ARG A 59 -5.03 -27.15 -29.35
C ARG A 59 -4.37 -26.70 -28.04
N THR A 60 -3.95 -27.65 -27.20
CA THR A 60 -3.19 -27.33 -25.99
C THR A 60 -1.87 -26.65 -26.31
N HIS A 61 -1.15 -27.12 -27.32
CA HIS A 61 0.12 -26.53 -27.72
C HIS A 61 -0.05 -25.18 -28.45
N GLY A 62 -0.79 -25.17 -29.55
CA GLY A 62 -0.93 -24.01 -30.44
C GLY A 62 -1.80 -22.88 -29.90
N VAL A 63 -2.70 -23.16 -28.94
CA VAL A 63 -3.57 -22.12 -28.36
C VAL A 63 -3.21 -21.87 -26.91
N HIS A 64 -3.34 -22.87 -26.03
CA HIS A 64 -3.19 -22.64 -24.59
C HIS A 64 -1.76 -22.33 -24.20
N TYR A 65 -0.80 -23.14 -24.67
CA TYR A 65 0.61 -22.90 -24.40
C TYR A 65 1.13 -21.64 -25.09
N GLU A 66 0.82 -21.40 -26.38
CA GLU A 66 1.29 -20.17 -27.05
C GLU A 66 0.71 -18.89 -26.44
N THR A 67 -0.54 -18.92 -25.97
CA THR A 67 -1.14 -17.79 -25.24
C THR A 67 -0.37 -17.51 -23.95
N TYR A 68 -0.12 -18.56 -23.15
CA TYR A 68 0.69 -18.46 -21.94
C TYR A 68 2.12 -17.99 -22.25
N ARG A 69 2.75 -18.55 -23.28
CA ARG A 69 4.11 -18.25 -23.72
C ARG A 69 4.24 -16.78 -24.09
N ARG A 70 3.34 -16.24 -24.92
CA ARG A 70 3.35 -14.82 -25.29
C ARG A 70 3.24 -13.91 -24.08
N GLN A 71 2.28 -14.21 -23.18
CA GLN A 71 2.09 -13.43 -21.96
C GLN A 71 3.35 -13.45 -21.07
N ARG A 72 3.96 -14.62 -20.87
CA ARG A 72 5.20 -14.75 -20.10
C ARG A 72 6.38 -14.04 -20.74
N LEU A 73 6.51 -14.08 -22.06
CA LEU A 73 7.57 -13.36 -22.77
C LEU A 73 7.44 -11.85 -22.58
N ILE A 74 6.23 -11.30 -22.65
CA ILE A 74 5.97 -9.88 -22.37
C ILE A 74 6.35 -9.50 -20.94
N GLU A 75 5.97 -10.31 -19.94
CA GLU A 75 6.39 -10.11 -18.54
C GLU A 75 7.91 -10.18 -18.36
N MET A 76 8.57 -11.05 -19.13
CA MET A 76 10.03 -11.14 -19.22
C MET A 76 10.67 -10.01 -20.05
N GLY A 77 9.87 -9.13 -20.65
CA GLY A 77 10.32 -7.93 -21.35
C GLY A 77 10.64 -8.15 -22.82
N PHE A 78 10.31 -9.32 -23.36
CA PHE A 78 10.38 -9.61 -24.78
C PHE A 78 9.14 -9.02 -25.47
N ARG A 79 9.35 -8.18 -26.48
CA ARG A 79 8.29 -7.64 -27.33
C ARG A 79 8.47 -8.20 -28.73
N ASP A 80 7.38 -8.53 -29.40
CA ASP A 80 7.40 -9.18 -30.73
C ASP A 80 8.11 -8.32 -31.80
N ASP A 81 8.17 -7.00 -31.61
CA ASP A 81 8.81 -6.05 -32.53
C ASP A 81 10.33 -5.88 -32.32
N GLU A 82 10.88 -6.38 -31.21
CA GLU A 82 12.29 -6.27 -30.88
C GLU A 82 13.01 -7.59 -31.22
N LYS A 83 13.80 -7.59 -32.31
CA LYS A 83 14.77 -8.66 -32.62
C LYS A 83 15.98 -8.62 -31.66
N MET A 84 15.71 -8.54 -30.37
CA MET A 84 16.72 -8.50 -29.33
C MET A 84 17.03 -9.94 -28.92
N SER A 85 18.31 -10.27 -28.81
CA SER A 85 18.74 -11.55 -28.24
C SER A 85 18.29 -11.66 -26.79
N LEU A 86 18.04 -12.89 -26.32
CA LEU A 86 17.69 -13.20 -24.93
C LEU A 86 18.63 -12.46 -23.96
N GLN A 87 19.93 -12.49 -24.25
CA GLN A 87 20.95 -11.84 -23.44
C GLN A 87 20.83 -10.32 -23.43
N GLU A 88 20.60 -9.70 -24.58
CA GLU A 88 20.45 -8.25 -24.70
C GLU A 88 19.22 -7.74 -23.94
N THR A 89 18.10 -8.49 -23.94
CA THR A 89 16.91 -8.15 -23.15
C THR A 89 17.19 -8.19 -21.64
N TYR A 90 17.94 -9.20 -21.17
CA TYR A 90 18.35 -9.28 -19.77
C TYR A 90 19.31 -8.15 -19.37
N GLU A 91 20.26 -7.80 -20.26
CA GLU A 91 21.19 -6.69 -20.04
C GLU A 91 20.48 -5.34 -20.00
N LYS A 92 19.58 -5.08 -20.97
CA LYS A 92 18.74 -3.87 -21.01
C LYS A 92 17.85 -3.74 -19.77
N ARG A 93 17.26 -4.85 -19.31
CA ARG A 93 16.46 -4.89 -18.07
C ARG A 93 17.32 -4.57 -16.85
N ARG A 94 18.51 -5.13 -16.75
CA ARG A 94 19.46 -4.84 -15.66
C ARG A 94 19.88 -3.37 -15.67
N GLU A 95 20.12 -2.80 -16.86
CA GLU A 95 20.46 -1.39 -17.00
C GLU A 95 19.30 -0.48 -16.59
N LEU A 96 18.07 -0.79 -17.01
CA LEU A 96 16.85 -0.07 -16.61
C LEU A 96 16.68 -0.10 -15.08
N GLN A 97 16.82 -1.26 -14.47
CA GLN A 97 16.72 -1.41 -13.02
C GLN A 97 17.82 -0.61 -12.29
N ARG A 98 19.05 -0.61 -12.82
CA ARG A 98 20.14 0.21 -12.28
C ARG A 98 19.84 1.71 -12.38
N LYS A 99 19.31 2.17 -13.52
CA LYS A 99 18.90 3.58 -13.72
C LYS A 99 17.78 3.96 -12.78
N GLU A 100 16.77 3.11 -12.61
CA GLU A 100 15.66 3.36 -11.69
C GLU A 100 16.14 3.47 -10.24
N LEU A 101 17.08 2.62 -9.81
CA LEU A 101 17.69 2.69 -8.48
C LEU A 101 18.49 3.99 -8.29
N GLN A 102 19.26 4.41 -9.31
CA GLN A 102 20.00 5.67 -9.28
C GLN A 102 19.07 6.88 -9.19
N GLN A 103 17.96 6.88 -9.94
CA GLN A 103 16.95 7.95 -9.86
C GLN A 103 16.32 8.01 -8.46
N LYS A 104 15.91 6.86 -7.90
CA LYS A 104 15.39 6.80 -6.53
C LYS A 104 16.41 7.26 -5.50
N GLU A 105 17.69 6.92 -5.67
CA GLU A 105 18.76 7.40 -4.80
C GLU A 105 18.91 8.92 -4.87
N GLU A 106 18.91 9.49 -6.07
CA GLU A 106 19.00 10.94 -6.28
C GLU A 106 17.79 11.68 -5.71
N GLU A 107 16.57 11.15 -5.93
CA GLU A 107 15.35 11.69 -5.31
C GLU A 107 15.44 11.67 -3.77
N MET A 108 15.92 10.58 -3.18
CA MET A 108 16.15 10.49 -1.73
C MET A 108 17.20 11.49 -1.25
N ARG A 109 18.29 11.68 -2.00
CA ARG A 109 19.32 12.69 -1.70
C ARG A 109 18.76 14.10 -1.75
N GLN A 110 18.00 14.44 -2.79
CA GLN A 110 17.38 15.75 -2.95
C GLN A 110 16.37 16.03 -1.83
N MET A 111 15.53 15.04 -1.50
CA MET A 111 14.60 15.15 -0.38
C MET A 111 15.35 15.38 0.95
N PHE A 112 16.46 14.68 1.18
CA PHE A 112 17.30 14.90 2.37
C PHE A 112 17.85 16.32 2.42
N VAL A 113 18.45 16.82 1.33
CA VAL A 113 18.99 18.19 1.26
C VAL A 113 17.90 19.23 1.53
N GLN A 114 16.72 19.06 0.94
CA GLN A 114 15.58 19.94 1.15
C GLN A 114 15.15 19.95 2.62
N ARG A 115 15.04 18.77 3.26
CA ARG A 115 14.69 18.64 4.68
C ARG A 115 15.72 19.27 5.60
N VAL A 116 17.01 19.13 5.29
CA VAL A 116 18.09 19.78 6.05
C VAL A 116 17.96 21.29 5.95
N LYS A 117 17.80 21.83 4.74
CA LYS A 117 17.63 23.27 4.49
C LYS A 117 16.41 23.84 5.23
N GLU A 118 15.28 23.13 5.20
CA GLU A 118 14.08 23.52 5.96
C GLU A 118 14.35 23.56 7.46
N LYS A 119 15.06 22.56 8.00
CA LYS A 119 15.41 22.50 9.42
C LYS A 119 16.35 23.63 9.83
N GLU A 120 17.37 23.94 9.02
CA GLU A 120 18.28 25.07 9.24
C GLU A 120 17.55 26.42 9.20
N GLN A 121 16.62 26.60 8.26
CA GLN A 121 15.78 27.81 8.20
C GLN A 121 14.86 27.93 9.42
N LEU A 122 14.30 26.82 9.90
CA LEU A 122 13.49 26.83 11.12
C LEU A 122 14.34 27.20 12.34
N GLN A 123 15.56 26.66 12.40
CA GLN A 123 16.49 26.91 13.50
C GLN A 123 16.94 28.38 13.55
N THR A 124 17.29 28.97 12.42
CA THR A 124 17.63 30.41 12.34
C THR A 124 16.44 31.31 12.69
N LYS A 125 15.22 30.97 12.24
CA LYS A 125 13.99 31.68 12.65
C LYS A 125 13.76 31.57 14.15
N PHE A 126 13.95 30.39 14.73
CA PHE A 126 13.81 30.16 16.17
C PHE A 126 14.81 30.99 16.98
N GLU A 127 16.08 31.04 16.55
CA GLU A 127 17.11 31.86 17.19
C GLU A 127 16.79 33.36 17.13
N SER A 128 16.34 33.85 15.98
CA SER A 128 15.88 35.24 15.81
C SER A 128 14.71 35.55 16.75
N LEU A 129 13.69 34.70 16.78
CA LEU A 129 12.51 34.88 17.63
C LEU A 129 12.87 34.83 19.12
N LYS A 130 13.83 33.99 19.51
CA LYS A 130 14.34 33.93 20.87
C LYS A 130 15.04 35.24 21.26
N LYS A 131 15.79 35.86 20.34
CA LYS A 131 16.44 37.15 20.55
C LYS A 131 15.42 38.28 20.69
N THR A 132 14.43 38.36 19.79
CA THR A 132 13.38 39.39 19.89
C THR A 132 12.57 39.26 21.17
N HIS A 133 12.21 38.04 21.56
CA HIS A 133 11.50 37.78 22.81
C HIS A 133 12.33 38.20 24.04
N ALA A 134 13.64 38.00 24.03
CA ALA A 134 14.52 38.46 25.11
C ALA A 134 14.58 39.99 25.20
N GLU A 135 14.69 40.68 24.06
CA GLU A 135 14.69 42.15 23.99
C GLU A 135 13.35 42.75 24.43
N GLU A 136 12.22 42.18 23.99
CA GLU A 136 10.89 42.59 24.41
C GLU A 136 10.66 42.37 25.91
N LYS A 137 11.07 41.21 26.44
CA LYS A 137 11.00 40.92 27.87
C LYS A 137 11.78 41.95 28.69
N LYS A 138 13.00 42.29 28.27
CA LYS A 138 13.82 43.32 28.94
C LYS A 138 13.14 44.70 28.93
N LYS A 139 12.60 45.11 27.78
CA LYS A 139 11.82 46.36 27.66
C LYS A 139 10.58 46.36 28.57
N LEU A 140 9.91 45.21 28.70
CA LEU A 140 8.74 45.06 29.55
C LEU A 140 9.11 45.16 31.03
N GLU A 141 10.22 44.54 31.44
CA GLU A 141 10.76 44.63 32.80
C GLU A 141 11.18 46.07 33.16
N GLU A 142 11.84 46.78 32.24
CA GLU A 142 12.19 48.20 32.42
C GLU A 142 10.94 49.08 32.58
N LYS A 143 9.93 48.91 31.72
CA LYS A 143 8.64 49.63 31.84
C LYS A 143 7.92 49.30 33.14
N LYS A 144 7.92 48.02 33.54
CA LYS A 144 7.31 47.58 34.80
C LYS A 144 7.97 48.27 35.99
N ARG A 145 9.30 48.29 36.02
CA ARG A 145 10.08 48.95 37.07
C ARG A 145 9.80 50.47 37.13
N PHE A 146 9.72 51.12 35.96
CA PHE A 146 9.38 52.55 35.90
C PHE A 146 7.98 52.83 36.47
N LEU A 147 6.99 52.02 36.10
CA LEU A 147 5.62 52.16 36.62
C LEU A 147 5.56 51.88 38.13
N GLU A 148 6.29 50.90 38.64
CA GLU A 148 6.40 50.62 40.07
C GLU A 148 7.00 51.81 40.85
N GLU A 149 8.05 52.43 40.30
CA GLU A 149 8.66 53.63 40.88
C GLU A 149 7.70 54.84 40.85
N GLU A 150 6.93 55.00 39.77
CA GLU A 150 5.92 56.05 39.62
C GLU A 150 4.73 55.86 40.59
N ILE A 151 4.23 54.63 40.73
CA ILE A 151 3.21 54.25 41.71
C ILE A 151 3.71 54.55 43.13
N ALA A 152 4.92 54.12 43.48
CA ALA A 152 5.50 54.38 44.80
C ALA A 152 5.73 55.88 45.07
N ALA A 153 6.10 56.65 44.03
CA ALA A 153 6.19 58.11 44.14
C ALA A 153 4.81 58.76 44.34
N PHE A 154 3.78 58.29 43.62
CA PHE A 154 2.41 58.75 43.77
C PHE A 154 1.85 58.44 45.17
N GLU A 155 2.06 57.23 45.68
CA GLU A 155 1.65 56.83 47.04
C GLU A 155 2.31 57.71 48.11
N ARG A 156 3.61 58.00 47.98
CA ARG A 156 4.30 58.95 48.88
C ARG A 156 3.70 60.34 48.83
N ARG A 157 3.41 60.88 47.64
CA ARG A 157 2.74 62.19 47.48
C ARG A 157 1.34 62.18 48.09
N LYS A 158 0.56 61.12 47.89
CA LYS A 158 -0.77 60.95 48.46
C LYS A 158 -0.72 60.94 50.00
N GLN A 159 0.19 60.17 50.59
CA GLN A 159 0.36 60.12 52.05
C GLN A 159 0.70 61.50 52.64
N LEU A 160 1.62 62.24 52.00
CA LEU A 160 1.97 63.60 52.42
C LEU A 160 0.77 64.56 52.32
N ALA A 161 -0.02 64.46 51.25
CA ALA A 161 -1.21 65.29 51.05
C ALA A 161 -2.33 64.96 52.06
N GLU A 162 -2.54 63.68 52.39
CA GLU A 162 -3.49 63.24 53.42
C GLU A 162 -3.07 63.70 54.83
N GLN A 163 -1.78 63.60 55.16
CA GLN A 163 -1.24 64.13 56.42
C GLN A 163 -1.42 65.65 56.53
N ALA A 164 -1.15 66.40 55.45
CA ALA A 164 -1.40 67.85 55.41
C ALA A 164 -2.89 68.20 55.55
N ARG A 165 -3.79 67.38 54.99
CA ARG A 165 -5.25 67.53 55.16
C ARG A 165 -5.69 67.26 56.59
N GLN A 166 -5.18 66.21 57.24
CA GLN A 166 -5.47 65.91 58.64
C GLN A 166 -4.92 66.98 59.60
N GLY A 167 -3.72 67.51 59.34
CA GLY A 167 -3.15 68.65 60.08
C GLY A 167 -3.96 69.94 59.94
N ASN A 168 -4.58 70.17 58.77
CA ASN A 168 -5.48 71.32 58.59
C ASN A 168 -6.87 71.13 59.22
N LEU A 169 -7.40 69.91 59.32
CA LEU A 169 -8.66 69.63 60.03
C LEU A 169 -8.51 69.74 61.57
N THR A 170 -7.37 69.35 62.13
CA THR A 170 -7.09 69.50 63.57
C THR A 170 -6.88 70.97 63.97
N MET A 171 -6.35 71.79 63.06
CA MET A 171 -6.27 73.24 63.24
C MET A 171 -7.64 73.95 63.13
N LYS A 172 -8.54 73.48 62.25
CA LYS A 172 -9.91 74.02 62.15
C LYS A 172 -10.83 73.63 63.32
N LYS A 173 -10.57 72.53 64.02
CA LYS A 173 -11.29 72.17 65.27
C LYS A 173 -10.83 72.95 66.51
N ARG A 174 -9.79 73.80 66.39
CA ARG A 174 -9.20 74.61 67.47
C ARG A 174 -9.51 76.11 67.38
N LYS A 175 -10.50 76.51 66.58
CA LYS A 175 -11.04 77.87 66.55
C LYS A 175 -12.52 77.85 66.85
#